data_AF-A0A1G9NAG7-F1
#
_entry.id   AF-A0A1G9NAG7-F1
#
_cell.length_a   1.000
_cell.length_b   1.000
_cell.length_c   1.000
_cell.angle_alpha   90.00
_cell.angle_beta   90.00
_cell.angle_gamma   90.00
#
_symmetry.space_group_name_H-M   'P 1'
#
loop_
_entity.id
_entity.type
_entity.pdbx_description
1 polymer ?
#
loop_
_entity_poly.entity_id
_entity_poly.type
_entity_poly.pdbx_seq_one_letter_code
_entity_poly.pdbx_strand_id
1 'polypeptide(L)'
;MAGPDHGNLYPNEKLKSVCYIGNLPKRPNVDIGRYTYYSDSKKSPEKFYDNIEHHYEILGDQLIIGKFCAIAEGVRFIMNGANHRMAGITTSKNI
;
A
#
# COMPACT_ATOMS: atom_id res chain seq x y z
N MET A 1 17.84 4.70 -24.79
CA MET A 1 17.91 5.30 -23.43
C MET A 1 17.75 4.17 -22.42
N ALA A 2 18.63 4.08 -21.42
CA ALA A 2 18.38 3.23 -20.26
C ALA A 2 17.35 3.92 -19.35
N GLY A 3 16.35 3.18 -18.88
CA GLY A 3 15.39 3.68 -17.90
C GLY A 3 16.03 3.89 -16.52
N PRO A 4 15.29 4.48 -15.56
CA PRO A 4 15.76 4.61 -14.17
C PRO A 4 16.10 3.23 -13.59
N ASP A 5 17.11 3.21 -12.71
CA ASP A 5 17.51 1.98 -12.00
C ASP A 5 16.34 1.48 -11.14
N HIS A 6 15.97 0.23 -11.36
CA HIS A 6 14.85 -0.43 -10.72
C HIS A 6 15.19 -0.96 -9.33
N GLY A 7 16.47 -1.01 -8.95
CA GLY A 7 16.91 -1.32 -7.59
C GLY A 7 16.80 -0.14 -6.63
N ASN A 8 16.77 1.10 -7.15
CA ASN A 8 16.69 2.29 -6.31
C ASN A 8 15.29 2.47 -5.72
N LEU A 9 15.22 2.88 -4.45
CA LEU A 9 13.93 3.23 -3.82
C LEU A 9 13.32 4.47 -4.48
N TYR A 10 14.17 5.45 -4.82
CA TYR A 10 13.77 6.69 -5.47
C TYR A 10 14.19 6.66 -6.94
N PRO A 11 13.26 6.62 -7.91
CA PRO A 11 13.61 6.62 -9.34
C PRO A 11 14.30 7.91 -9.78
N ASN A 12 14.06 9.02 -9.08
CA ASN A 12 14.72 10.30 -9.27
C ASN A 12 15.10 10.86 -7.89
N GLU A 13 16.40 10.96 -7.60
CA GLU A 13 16.87 11.44 -6.29
C GLU A 13 16.44 12.88 -5.98
N LYS A 14 16.16 13.70 -7.00
CA LYS A 14 15.67 15.07 -6.83
C LYS A 14 14.17 15.14 -6.53
N LEU A 15 13.43 14.04 -6.69
CA LEU A 15 11.99 13.96 -6.48
C LEU A 15 11.67 12.93 -5.37
N LYS A 16 11.73 13.39 -4.12
CA LYS A 16 11.48 12.55 -2.94
C LYS A 16 10.00 12.31 -2.63
N SER A 17 9.08 12.91 -3.40
CA SER A 17 7.64 12.64 -3.31
C SER A 17 7.20 11.39 -4.06
N VAL A 18 8.11 10.67 -4.73
CA VAL A 18 7.81 9.44 -5.47
C VAL A 18 8.81 8.35 -5.09
N CYS A 19 8.34 7.16 -4.71
CA CYS A 19 9.20 6.00 -4.50
C CYS A 19 8.61 4.72 -5.10
N TYR A 20 9.49 3.79 -5.49
CA TYR A 20 9.09 2.45 -5.90
C TYR A 20 8.70 1.63 -4.69
N ILE A 21 7.39 1.48 -4.47
CA ILE A 21 6.84 0.74 -3.33
C ILE A 21 7.10 -0.77 -3.41
N GLY A 22 7.41 -1.29 -4.60
CA GLY A 22 7.91 -2.66 -4.78
C GLY A 22 9.29 -2.92 -4.15
N ASN A 23 10.05 -1.86 -3.84
CA ASN A 23 11.38 -1.93 -3.25
C ASN A 23 11.39 -1.67 -1.72
N LEU A 24 10.22 -1.43 -1.12
CA LEU A 24 10.11 -1.29 0.34
C LEU A 24 10.41 -2.62 1.05
N PRO A 25 10.78 -2.57 2.34
CA PRO A 25 10.89 -3.78 3.17
C PRO A 25 9.63 -4.63 3.07
N LYS A 26 9.78 -5.94 2.96
CA LYS A 26 8.64 -6.85 2.82
C LYS A 26 7.76 -6.82 4.07
N ARG A 27 6.44 -6.89 3.86
CA ARG A 27 5.40 -7.00 4.89
C ARG A 27 4.63 -8.31 4.66
N PRO A 28 4.25 -9.06 5.71
CA PRO A 28 3.42 -10.26 5.56
C PRO A 28 2.15 -9.98 4.75
N ASN A 29 1.75 -10.94 3.91
CA ASN A 29 0.54 -10.90 3.09
C ASN A 29 0.41 -9.70 2.12
N VAL A 30 1.50 -9.01 1.82
CA VAL A 30 1.55 -7.91 0.85
C VAL A 30 2.60 -8.22 -0.22
N ASP A 31 2.18 -8.30 -1.48
CA ASP A 31 3.10 -8.42 -2.61
C ASP A 31 2.88 -7.27 -3.61
N ILE A 32 3.99 -6.69 -4.05
CA ILE A 32 4.00 -5.49 -4.89
C ILE A 32 5.04 -5.69 -5.99
N GLY A 33 4.57 -5.60 -7.23
CA GLY A 33 5.41 -5.74 -8.41
C GLY A 33 6.44 -4.63 -8.56
N ARG A 34 7.54 -4.96 -9.23
CA ARG A 34 8.58 -3.98 -9.62
C ARG A 34 8.00 -2.82 -10.45
N TYR A 35 8.68 -1.67 -10.38
CA TYR A 35 8.32 -0.42 -11.07
C TYR A 35 7.00 0.21 -10.63
N THR A 36 6.27 -0.41 -9.71
CA THR A 36 5.09 0.19 -9.12
C THR A 36 5.51 1.27 -8.13
N TYR A 37 4.96 2.46 -8.29
CA TYR A 37 5.30 3.62 -7.47
C TYR A 37 4.09 4.17 -6.71
N TYR A 38 4.38 4.78 -5.57
CA TYR A 38 3.46 5.65 -4.87
C TYR A 38 4.00 7.07 -4.87
N SER A 39 3.12 8.04 -5.08
CA SER A 39 3.45 9.47 -5.02
C SER A 39 2.68 10.15 -3.90
N ASP A 40 3.36 10.87 -3.02
CA ASP A 40 2.76 11.63 -1.93
C ASP A 40 3.58 12.91 -1.70
N SER A 41 2.92 14.05 -1.78
CA SER A 41 3.54 15.36 -1.60
C SER A 41 3.49 15.85 -0.14
N LYS A 42 2.63 15.26 0.70
CA LYS A 42 2.37 15.70 2.07
C LYS A 42 3.04 14.80 3.10
N LYS A 43 3.16 13.51 2.82
CA LYS A 43 3.82 12.50 3.66
C LYS A 43 4.95 11.84 2.87
N SER A 44 5.86 11.16 3.58
CA SER A 44 6.87 10.33 2.90
C SER A 44 6.18 9.18 2.15
N PRO A 45 6.42 8.99 0.85
CA PRO A 45 5.85 7.88 0.09
C PRO A 45 6.35 6.51 0.56
N GLU A 46 7.45 6.46 1.34
CA GLU A 46 7.91 5.23 1.99
C GLU A 46 6.90 4.66 3.00
N LYS A 47 6.02 5.51 3.53
CA LYS A 47 4.94 5.12 4.45
C LYS A 47 3.72 4.52 3.75
N PHE A 48 3.88 4.01 2.53
CA PHE A 48 2.80 3.39 1.76
C PHE A 48 1.98 2.36 2.55
N TYR A 49 2.62 1.59 3.44
CA TYR A 49 1.94 0.60 4.27
C TYR A 49 0.93 1.17 5.27
N ASP A 50 1.03 2.45 5.62
CA ASP A 50 0.03 3.15 6.45
C ASP A 50 -1.31 3.31 5.71
N ASN A 51 -1.30 3.21 4.38
CA ASN A 51 -2.50 3.25 3.56
C ASN A 51 -3.18 1.88 3.40
N ILE A 52 -2.63 0.82 4.01
CA ILE A 52 -3.23 -0.52 4.04
C ILE A 52 -3.89 -0.73 5.40
N GLU A 53 -5.21 -0.70 5.42
CA GLU A 53 -6.00 -0.64 6.65
C GLU A 53 -6.73 -1.93 6.92
N HIS A 54 -6.90 -2.24 8.21
CA HIS A 54 -7.59 -3.44 8.69
C HIS A 54 -7.01 -4.75 8.16
N HIS A 55 -5.69 -4.78 7.88
CA HIS A 55 -4.99 -5.96 7.40
C HIS A 55 -4.40 -6.74 8.57
N TYR A 56 -5.14 -7.73 9.05
CA TYR A 56 -4.75 -8.54 10.19
C TYR A 56 -4.23 -9.90 9.71
N GLU A 57 -3.02 -10.28 10.12
CA GLU A 57 -2.37 -11.53 9.66
C GLU A 57 -3.22 -12.78 9.91
N ILE A 58 -4.00 -12.80 11.01
CA ILE A 58 -4.90 -13.91 11.37
C ILE A 58 -5.97 -14.21 10.30
N LEU A 59 -6.34 -13.22 9.48
CA LEU A 59 -7.33 -13.43 8.41
C LEU A 59 -6.72 -14.07 7.16
N GLY A 60 -5.39 -14.00 7.00
CA GLY A 60 -4.67 -14.58 5.86
C GLY A 60 -5.00 -13.95 4.50
N ASP A 61 -5.78 -12.87 4.46
CA ASP A 61 -6.10 -12.17 3.22
C ASP A 61 -4.87 -11.42 2.70
N GLN A 62 -4.78 -11.26 1.38
CA GLN A 62 -3.58 -10.73 0.72
C GLN A 62 -3.88 -9.48 -0.09
N LEU A 63 -2.95 -8.52 -0.06
CA LEU A 63 -2.90 -7.42 -1.02
C LEU A 63 -1.84 -7.71 -2.07
N ILE A 64 -2.27 -7.82 -3.34
CA ILE A 64 -1.37 -8.07 -4.48
C ILE A 64 -1.51 -6.92 -5.47
N ILE A 65 -0.42 -6.19 -5.70
CA ILE A 65 -0.33 -5.12 -6.68
C ILE A 65 0.63 -5.54 -7.78
N GLY A 66 0.18 -5.43 -9.04
CA GLY A 66 0.97 -5.78 -10.22
C GLY A 66 2.22 -4.91 -10.41
N LYS A 67 2.91 -5.14 -11.53
CA LYS A 67 4.06 -4.31 -11.96
C LYS A 67 3.58 -3.07 -12.70
N PHE A 68 4.41 -2.03 -12.71
CA PHE A 68 4.18 -0.78 -13.47
C PHE A 68 2.88 -0.05 -13.12
N CYS A 69 2.39 -0.19 -11.89
CA CYS A 69 1.23 0.56 -11.41
C CYS A 69 1.66 1.95 -10.89
N ALA A 70 0.77 2.93 -11.08
CA ALA A 70 0.93 4.28 -10.55
C ALA A 70 -0.12 4.50 -9.45
N ILE A 71 0.32 4.73 -8.21
CA ILE A 71 -0.60 4.94 -7.08
C ILE A 71 -0.46 6.38 -6.60
N ALA A 72 -1.56 7.12 -6.70
CA ALA A 72 -1.61 8.54 -6.34
C ALA A 72 -1.80 8.75 -4.84
N GLU A 73 -1.45 9.95 -4.39
CA GLU A 73 -1.60 10.40 -3.02
C GLU A 73 -3.02 10.18 -2.50
N GLY A 74 -3.15 9.62 -1.29
CA GLY A 74 -4.44 9.45 -0.62
C GLY A 74 -5.22 8.18 -0.98
N VAL A 75 -4.73 7.35 -1.91
CA VAL A 75 -5.28 6.01 -2.14
C VAL A 75 -5.15 5.17 -0.86
N ARG A 76 -6.24 4.49 -0.46
CA ARG A 76 -6.30 3.59 0.70
C ARG A 76 -6.80 2.22 0.27
N PHE A 77 -6.22 1.18 0.84
CA PHE A 77 -6.61 -0.22 0.65
C PHE A 77 -7.30 -0.69 1.93
N ILE A 78 -8.59 -1.00 1.82
CA ILE A 78 -9.38 -1.49 2.94
C ILE A 78 -9.43 -3.02 2.85
N MET A 79 -8.85 -3.69 3.84
CA MET A 79 -8.76 -5.16 3.89
C MET A 79 -9.92 -5.77 4.69
N ASN A 80 -9.99 -7.11 4.73
CA ASN A 80 -11.18 -7.80 5.24
C ASN A 80 -11.44 -7.62 6.74
N GLY A 81 -10.45 -7.17 7.52
CA GLY A 81 -10.64 -6.86 8.93
C GLY A 81 -11.59 -5.69 9.21
N ALA A 82 -11.96 -4.92 8.17
CA ALA A 82 -12.97 -3.88 8.27
C ALA A 82 -14.41 -4.44 8.33
N ASN A 83 -14.58 -5.73 8.01
CA ASN A 83 -15.90 -6.34 7.92
C ASN A 83 -16.41 -6.80 9.29
N HIS A 84 -17.67 -6.47 9.58
CA HIS A 84 -18.40 -7.04 10.69
C HIS A 84 -19.11 -8.33 10.29
N ARG A 85 -19.41 -9.19 11.25
CA ARG A 85 -20.31 -10.33 11.04
C ARG A 85 -21.73 -9.80 10.72
N MET A 86 -22.29 -10.25 9.60
CA MET A 86 -23.58 -9.74 9.10
C MET A 86 -24.80 -10.57 9.53
N ALA A 87 -24.61 -11.72 10.19
CA ALA A 87 -25.70 -12.59 10.66
C ALA A 87 -26.35 -12.14 11.98
N GLY A 88 -26.08 -10.91 12.44
CA GLY A 88 -26.56 -10.39 13.72
C GLY A 88 -26.43 -8.86 13.76
N ILE A 89 -26.42 -8.28 14.96
CA ILE A 89 -26.20 -6.84 15.12
C ILE A 89 -24.77 -6.51 14.68
N THR A 90 -24.68 -5.56 13.76
CA THR A 90 -23.45 -5.21 13.04
C THR A 90 -22.77 -3.99 13.66
N THR A 91 -23.54 -3.19 14.42
CA THR A 91 -23.07 -2.00 15.11
C THR A 91 -23.85 -1.83 16.42
N SER A 92 -23.14 -1.56 17.51
CA SER A 92 -23.74 -1.10 18.76
C SER A 92 -23.84 0.42 18.69
N LYS A 93 -25.04 0.96 18.42
CA LYS A 93 -25.32 2.35 18.75
C LYS A 93 -25.27 2.46 20.27
N ASN A 94 -24.53 3.42 20.83
CA ASN A 94 -24.61 3.72 22.26
C ASN A 94 -26.09 3.96 22.61
N ILE A 95 -26.68 3.00 23.33
CA ILE A 95 -27.94 3.15 24.05
C ILE A 95 -27.59 3.70 25.41
#